data_AF-A0A7I4Z0N6-F1
#
_entry.id   AF-A0A7I4Z0N6-F1
#
_cell.length_a   1.000
_cell.length_b   1.000
_cell.length_c   1.000
_cell.angle_alpha   90.00
_cell.angle_beta   90.00
_cell.angle_gamma   90.00
#
_symmetry.space_group_name_H-M   'P 1'
#
loop_
_entity.id
_entity.type
_entity.pdbx_description
1 polymer ?
#
loop_
_entity_poly.entity_id
_entity_poly.type
_entity_poly.pdbx_seq_one_letter_code
_entity_poly.pdbx_strand_id
1 'polypeptide(L)'
;MDIWRTWMDCPHRNGEGNPLLVQPEEIETAASDHFQQLDRNRQVLVEIRASMTETDQQDTREFQNQMRTAMARLQSSLDAALANLERSEAPPANLREDNAMKDLEEAERAPGQADRMSQRNSSVPEGMAMHDQERGAIQENVEYLEELEEEEGEVGEEERCRKKSNKSAFDNGMSLRAKR
;
A
#
# COMPACT_ATOMS: atom_id res chain seq x y z
N MET A 1 -10.00 -40.91 12.57
CA MET A 1 -10.24 -39.71 13.41
C MET A 1 -9.39 -39.80 14.67
N ASP A 2 -8.15 -40.29 14.54
CA ASP A 2 -7.47 -40.99 15.65
C ASP A 2 -6.22 -40.26 16.12
N ILE A 3 -5.65 -39.38 15.29
CA ILE A 3 -4.46 -38.59 15.61
C ILE A 3 -4.70 -37.69 16.83
N TRP A 4 -5.88 -37.06 16.91
CA TRP A 4 -6.25 -36.20 18.03
C TRP A 4 -6.35 -36.99 19.34
N ARG A 5 -6.98 -38.18 19.31
CA ARG A 5 -7.06 -39.07 20.47
C ARG A 5 -5.69 -39.54 20.91
N THR A 6 -4.85 -39.99 19.98
CA THR A 6 -3.47 -40.40 20.28
C THR A 6 -2.62 -39.26 20.86
N TRP A 7 -2.85 -38.01 20.41
CA TRP A 7 -2.16 -36.84 20.96
C TRP A 7 -2.64 -36.50 22.38
N MET A 8 -3.94 -36.58 22.65
CA MET A 8 -4.54 -36.37 23.97
C MET A 8 -4.20 -37.48 24.98
N ASP A 9 -3.91 -38.69 24.51
CA ASP A 9 -3.45 -39.81 25.35
C ASP A 9 -1.98 -39.67 25.80
N CYS A 10 -1.23 -38.72 25.24
CA CYS A 10 0.15 -38.46 25.66
C CYS A 10 0.18 -37.55 26.90
N PRO A 11 0.94 -37.90 27.96
CA PRO A 11 1.10 -37.01 29.10
C PRO A 11 1.82 -35.72 28.70
N HIS A 12 1.09 -34.62 28.59
CA HIS A 12 1.66 -33.29 28.46
C HIS A 12 2.45 -32.96 29.73
N ARG A 13 3.61 -32.30 29.63
CA ARG A 13 4.44 -31.93 30.80
C ARG A 13 4.71 -30.43 30.82
N ASN A 14 4.73 -29.84 32.01
CA ASN A 14 5.10 -28.43 32.20
C ASN A 14 6.63 -28.25 32.06
N GLY A 15 7.12 -27.00 32.18
CA GLY A 15 8.55 -26.68 32.11
C GLY A 15 9.43 -27.35 33.18
N GLU A 16 8.82 -27.87 34.25
CA GLU A 16 9.49 -28.62 35.32
C GLU A 16 9.49 -30.14 35.08
N GLY A 17 8.88 -30.58 33.97
CA GLY A 17 8.74 -31.99 33.62
C GLY A 17 7.58 -32.70 34.35
N ASN A 18 6.74 -31.99 35.10
CA ASN A 18 5.56 -32.55 35.77
C ASN A 18 4.39 -32.69 34.79
N PRO A 19 3.57 -33.76 34.85
CA PRO A 19 2.39 -33.89 34.01
C PRO A 19 1.44 -32.70 34.17
N LEU A 20 1.10 -32.06 33.06
CA LEU A 20 0.02 -31.09 32.96
C LEU A 20 -1.29 -31.84 33.21
N LEU A 21 -1.88 -31.61 34.38
CA LEU A 21 -3.24 -32.04 34.70
C LEU A 21 -4.21 -31.04 34.08
N VAL A 22 -4.39 -31.13 32.76
CA VAL A 22 -5.43 -30.38 32.04
C VAL A 22 -6.55 -31.35 31.74
N GLN A 23 -7.78 -30.96 32.07
CA GLN A 23 -8.94 -31.78 31.75
C GLN A 23 -9.14 -31.78 30.23
N PRO A 24 -9.35 -32.94 29.58
CA PRO A 24 -9.56 -33.02 28.14
C PRO A 24 -10.63 -32.05 27.62
N GLU A 25 -11.68 -31.83 28.40
CA GLU A 25 -12.79 -30.93 28.11
C GLU A 25 -12.35 -29.46 28.01
N GLU A 26 -11.34 -29.04 28.79
CA GLU A 26 -10.77 -27.69 28.74
C GLU A 26 -10.00 -27.48 27.43
N ILE A 27 -9.25 -28.50 26.98
CA ILE A 27 -8.52 -28.46 25.71
C ILE A 27 -9.52 -28.45 24.54
N GLU A 28 -10.56 -29.27 24.58
CA GLU A 28 -11.59 -29.30 23.54
C GLU A 28 -12.37 -27.98 23.45
N THR A 29 -12.65 -27.36 24.60
CA THR A 29 -13.30 -26.04 24.65
C THR A 29 -12.38 -24.97 24.05
N ALA A 30 -11.11 -24.91 24.48
CA ALA A 30 -10.14 -23.96 23.95
C ALA A 30 -9.90 -24.15 22.44
N ALA A 31 -9.81 -25.40 21.98
CA ALA A 31 -9.70 -25.71 20.55
C ALA A 31 -10.93 -25.23 19.78
N SER A 32 -12.13 -25.48 20.32
CA SER A 32 -13.39 -25.02 19.71
C SER A 32 -13.47 -23.50 19.62
N ASP A 33 -13.07 -22.80 20.67
CA ASP A 33 -13.02 -21.33 20.70
C ASP A 33 -12.04 -20.79 19.67
N HIS A 34 -10.83 -21.38 19.56
CA HIS A 34 -9.86 -21.01 18.54
C HIS A 34 -10.36 -21.29 17.12
N PHE A 35 -11.03 -22.42 16.88
CA PHE A 35 -11.62 -22.70 15.57
C PHE A 35 -12.74 -21.71 15.22
N GLN A 36 -13.58 -21.33 16.18
CA GLN A 36 -14.59 -20.29 15.96
C GLN A 36 -13.94 -18.93 15.65
N GLN A 37 -12.85 -18.59 16.33
CA GLN A 37 -12.12 -17.36 16.06
C GLN A 37 -11.50 -17.37 14.66
N LEU A 38 -10.90 -18.48 14.24
CA LEU A 38 -10.36 -18.64 12.89
C LEU A 38 -11.44 -18.52 11.82
N ASP A 39 -12.63 -19.07 12.04
CA ASP A 39 -13.74 -18.96 11.10
C ASP A 39 -14.26 -17.52 11.01
N ARG A 40 -14.39 -16.81 12.14
CA ARG A 40 -14.71 -15.38 12.16
C ARG A 40 -13.68 -14.55 11.40
N ASN A 41 -12.39 -14.78 11.65
CA ASN A 41 -11.31 -14.08 10.94
C ASN A 41 -11.34 -14.37 9.44
N ARG A 42 -11.58 -15.63 9.05
CA ARG A 42 -11.76 -16.02 7.65
C ARG A 42 -12.92 -15.26 7.01
N GLN A 43 -14.04 -15.11 7.71
CA GLN A 43 -15.19 -14.38 7.21
C GLN A 43 -14.88 -12.88 7.01
N VAL A 44 -14.22 -12.25 7.97
CA VAL A 44 -13.76 -10.85 7.85
C VAL A 44 -12.83 -10.66 6.65
N LEU A 45 -11.89 -11.58 6.41
CA LEU A 45 -11.00 -11.52 5.25
C LEU A 45 -11.77 -11.64 3.92
N VAL A 46 -12.83 -12.44 3.88
CA VAL A 46 -13.70 -12.55 2.70
C VAL A 46 -14.45 -11.24 2.46
N GLU A 47 -14.97 -10.61 3.50
CA GLU A 47 -15.66 -9.32 3.42
C GLU A 47 -14.72 -8.21 2.95
N ILE A 48 -13.51 -8.12 3.51
CA ILE A 48 -12.50 -7.14 3.07
C ILE A 48 -12.17 -7.34 1.60
N ARG A 49 -11.95 -8.58 1.15
CA ARG A 49 -11.67 -8.87 -0.27
C ARG A 49 -12.83 -8.45 -1.17
N ALA A 50 -14.07 -8.73 -0.77
CA ALA A 50 -15.25 -8.33 -1.50
C ALA A 50 -15.34 -6.79 -1.61
N SER A 51 -15.13 -6.09 -0.49
CA SER A 51 -15.12 -4.62 -0.44
C SER A 51 -14.03 -4.03 -1.34
N MET A 52 -12.79 -4.54 -1.30
CA MET A 52 -11.71 -4.06 -2.17
C MET A 52 -12.06 -4.25 -3.65
N THR A 53 -12.58 -5.42 -4.00
CA THR A 53 -12.98 -5.72 -5.39
C THR A 53 -14.13 -4.82 -5.85
N GLU A 54 -15.06 -4.48 -4.97
CA GLU A 54 -16.15 -3.55 -5.27
C GLU A 54 -15.64 -2.12 -5.46
N THR A 55 -14.74 -1.65 -4.59
CA THR A 55 -14.07 -0.35 -4.73
C THR A 55 -13.34 -0.24 -6.06
N ASP A 56 -12.51 -1.23 -6.42
CA ASP A 56 -11.78 -1.24 -7.69
C ASP A 56 -12.72 -1.15 -8.91
N GLN A 57 -13.85 -1.87 -8.86
CA GLN A 57 -14.87 -1.80 -9.90
C GLN A 57 -15.53 -0.43 -9.96
N GLN A 58 -15.82 0.17 -8.80
CA GLN A 58 -16.44 1.48 -8.72
C GLN A 58 -15.51 2.57 -9.26
N ASP A 59 -14.23 2.56 -8.88
CA ASP A 59 -13.21 3.47 -9.37
C ASP A 59 -13.03 3.36 -10.89
N THR A 60 -13.00 2.12 -11.39
CA THR A 60 -12.94 1.85 -12.84
C THR A 60 -14.13 2.46 -13.57
N ARG A 61 -15.35 2.29 -13.05
CA ARG A 61 -16.57 2.86 -13.64
C ARG A 61 -16.56 4.38 -13.58
N GLU A 62 -16.12 4.95 -12.47
CA GLU A 62 -16.03 6.39 -12.30
C GLU A 62 -15.03 7.00 -13.28
N PHE A 63 -13.82 6.46 -13.37
CA PHE A 63 -12.81 6.88 -14.34
C PHE A 63 -13.34 6.82 -15.78
N GLN A 64 -13.97 5.71 -16.16
CA GLN A 64 -14.57 5.57 -17.49
C GLN A 64 -15.65 6.63 -17.75
N ASN A 65 -16.46 6.96 -16.75
CA ASN A 65 -17.49 7.99 -16.88
C ASN A 65 -16.89 9.39 -16.99
N GLN A 66 -15.85 9.70 -16.22
CA GLN A 66 -15.10 10.95 -16.31
C GLN A 66 -14.48 11.10 -17.71
N MET A 67 -13.84 10.05 -18.23
CA MET A 67 -13.28 10.04 -19.59
C MET A 67 -14.33 10.26 -20.66
N ARG A 68 -15.48 9.57 -20.58
CA ARG A 68 -16.61 9.76 -21.51
C ARG A 68 -17.10 11.21 -21.50
N THR A 69 -17.24 11.79 -20.31
CA THR A 69 -17.68 13.17 -20.12
C THR A 69 -16.68 14.16 -20.69
N ALA A 70 -15.38 13.96 -20.44
CA ALA A 70 -14.32 14.80 -20.99
C ALA A 70 -14.30 14.74 -22.51
N MET A 71 -14.41 13.55 -23.11
CA MET A 71 -14.49 13.38 -24.56
C MET A 71 -15.71 14.08 -25.15
N ALA A 72 -16.90 13.96 -24.54
CA ALA A 72 -18.09 14.65 -25.00
C ALA A 72 -17.94 16.18 -24.96
N ARG A 73 -17.28 16.72 -23.93
CA ARG A 73 -16.96 18.15 -23.83
C ARG A 73 -15.97 18.60 -24.89
N LEU A 74 -14.92 17.82 -25.14
CA LEU A 74 -13.94 18.11 -26.19
C LEU A 74 -14.61 18.11 -27.56
N GLN A 75 -15.43 17.11 -27.85
CA GLN A 75 -16.20 17.05 -29.10
C GLN A 75 -17.12 18.26 -29.23
N SER A 76 -17.91 18.59 -28.20
CA SER A 76 -18.78 19.78 -28.23
C SER A 76 -18.00 21.08 -28.41
N SER A 77 -16.81 21.19 -27.81
CA SER A 77 -15.92 22.35 -27.96
C SER A 77 -15.40 22.47 -29.39
N LEU A 78 -14.98 21.35 -29.99
CA LEU A 78 -14.55 21.29 -31.39
C LEU A 78 -15.70 21.65 -32.34
N ASP A 79 -16.88 21.08 -32.13
CA ASP A 79 -18.08 21.38 -32.93
C ASP A 79 -18.45 22.87 -32.83
N ALA A 80 -18.37 23.45 -31.63
CA ALA A 80 -18.61 24.89 -31.43
C ALA A 80 -17.53 25.76 -32.12
N ALA A 81 -16.26 25.35 -32.06
CA ALA A 81 -15.17 26.06 -32.74
C ALA A 81 -15.34 26.02 -34.26
N LEU A 82 -15.73 24.87 -34.83
CA LEU A 82 -16.00 24.72 -36.26
C LEU A 82 -17.20 25.58 -36.70
N ALA A 83 -18.31 25.55 -35.94
CA ALA A 83 -19.48 26.38 -36.24
C ALA A 83 -19.19 27.90 -36.19
N ASN A 84 -18.28 28.32 -35.30
CA ASN A 84 -17.85 29.72 -35.23
C ASN A 84 -16.94 30.13 -36.41
N LEU A 85 -16.14 29.20 -36.94
CA LEU A 85 -15.33 29.42 -38.12
C LEU A 85 -16.21 29.64 -39.36
N GLU A 86 -17.19 28.76 -39.58
CA GLU A 86 -18.16 28.89 -40.68
C GLU A 86 -18.97 30.20 -40.60
N ARG A 87 -19.27 30.67 -39.39
CA ARG A 87 -19.95 31.97 -39.19
C ARG A 87 -19.06 33.18 -39.45
N SER A 88 -17.74 33.08 -39.25
CA SER A 88 -16.81 34.18 -39.54
C SER A 88 -16.54 34.38 -41.03
N GLU A 89 -16.90 33.40 -41.87
CA GLU A 89 -16.71 33.46 -43.32
C GLU A 89 -17.87 34.14 -44.07
N ALA A 90 -18.91 34.59 -43.35
CA ALA A 90 -19.90 35.50 -43.90
C ALA A 90 -19.32 36.94 -43.95
N PRO A 91 -19.16 37.55 -45.15
CA PRO A 91 -18.52 38.85 -45.26
C PRO A 91 -19.38 39.93 -44.58
N PRO A 92 -18.80 40.85 -43.78
CA PRO A 92 -19.44 42.13 -43.55
C PRO A 92 -19.38 42.89 -44.87
N ALA A 93 -20.43 42.75 -45.68
CA ALA A 93 -20.73 43.71 -46.71
C ALA A 93 -21.13 45.03 -46.03
N ASN A 94 -20.15 45.82 -45.58
CA ASN A 94 -20.26 47.27 -45.59
C ASN A 94 -18.91 47.96 -45.43
N LEU A 95 -18.54 48.61 -46.53
CA LEU A 95 -17.69 49.79 -46.60
C LEU A 95 -18.03 50.80 -45.49
N ARG A 96 -17.05 51.18 -44.68
CA ARG A 96 -16.62 52.58 -44.58
C ARG A 96 -15.46 52.71 -43.59
N GLU A 97 -14.30 53.03 -44.14
CA GLU A 97 -13.35 53.94 -43.50
C GLU A 97 -14.11 55.23 -43.11
N ASP A 98 -13.75 55.79 -41.94
CA ASP A 98 -13.53 57.23 -41.71
C ASP A 98 -14.02 57.70 -40.30
N ASN A 99 -13.04 58.21 -39.52
CA ASN A 99 -13.15 59.19 -38.43
C ASN A 99 -13.96 58.90 -37.15
N ALA A 100 -13.26 58.78 -36.02
CA ALA A 100 -13.48 59.64 -34.84
C ALA A 100 -12.40 59.41 -33.75
N MET A 101 -11.30 60.15 -33.88
CA MET A 101 -10.38 60.48 -32.80
C MET A 101 -11.11 61.38 -31.78
N LYS A 102 -11.42 60.88 -30.57
CA LYS A 102 -11.54 61.73 -29.36
C LYS A 102 -11.60 60.90 -28.07
N ASP A 103 -11.00 61.48 -27.03
CA ASP A 103 -10.86 61.03 -25.64
C ASP A 103 -9.67 60.11 -25.33
N LEU A 104 -8.48 60.65 -25.62
CA LEU A 104 -7.22 60.27 -25.00
C LEU A 104 -6.59 61.52 -24.36
N GLU A 105 -7.27 62.14 -23.41
CA GLU A 105 -6.73 63.32 -22.71
C GLU A 105 -7.31 63.46 -21.29
N GLU A 106 -6.90 62.55 -20.38
CA GLU A 106 -6.87 62.90 -18.95
C GLU A 106 -5.61 62.34 -18.29
N ALA A 107 -4.52 63.09 -18.53
CA ALA A 107 -3.55 63.51 -17.53
C ALA A 107 -3.09 62.47 -16.49
N GLU A 108 -2.04 61.76 -16.88
CA GLU A 108 -0.75 61.80 -16.21
C GLU A 108 -0.66 62.70 -14.95
N ARG A 109 -0.59 62.08 -13.77
CA ARG A 109 0.01 62.67 -12.56
C ARG A 109 0.87 61.60 -11.87
N ALA A 110 2.18 61.68 -12.10
CA ALA A 110 3.24 60.83 -11.52
C ALA A 110 3.71 61.39 -10.13
N PRO A 111 4.83 60.95 -9.50
CA PRO A 111 5.51 59.64 -9.37
C PRO A 111 5.99 59.30 -7.91
N GLY A 112 6.52 58.10 -7.69
CA GLY A 112 7.45 57.74 -6.58
C GLY A 112 6.87 56.75 -5.56
N GLN A 113 7.55 55.74 -5.03
CA GLN A 113 8.96 55.33 -5.05
C GLN A 113 9.03 53.90 -4.46
N ALA A 114 9.87 53.04 -5.05
CA ALA A 114 10.55 51.85 -4.50
C ALA A 114 9.80 50.91 -3.51
N ASP A 115 9.75 49.61 -3.80
CA ASP A 115 10.81 48.71 -3.33
C ASP A 115 10.71 47.29 -3.96
N ARG A 116 11.87 46.70 -4.17
CA ARG A 116 12.16 45.24 -4.31
C ARG A 116 11.73 44.48 -5.55
N MET A 117 12.68 44.44 -6.48
CA MET A 117 13.40 43.20 -6.87
C MET A 117 12.71 41.88 -6.51
N SER A 118 12.32 41.08 -7.51
CA SER A 118 12.94 39.75 -7.70
C SER A 118 12.53 39.17 -9.04
N GLN A 119 13.21 39.61 -10.09
CA GLN A 119 13.37 38.85 -11.29
C GLN A 119 14.51 37.86 -11.04
N ARG A 120 14.28 36.58 -11.37
CA ARG A 120 15.25 35.47 -11.44
C ARG A 120 15.82 34.98 -10.11
N ASN A 121 15.41 33.76 -9.73
CA ASN A 121 16.25 32.57 -9.68
C ASN A 121 15.56 31.50 -8.82
N SER A 122 14.86 30.55 -9.45
CA SER A 122 14.66 29.24 -8.85
C SER A 122 14.94 28.19 -9.92
N SER A 123 16.23 28.08 -10.25
CA SER A 123 16.80 26.85 -10.77
C SER A 123 17.02 25.93 -9.57
N VAL A 124 15.94 25.38 -9.01
CA VAL A 124 16.04 24.23 -8.12
C VAL A 124 15.57 23.03 -8.96
N PRO A 125 16.44 22.06 -9.25
CA PRO A 125 16.01 20.85 -9.91
C PRO A 125 15.04 20.13 -8.95
N GLU A 126 13.76 20.16 -9.29
CA GLU A 126 12.67 19.46 -8.59
C GLU A 126 12.90 17.94 -8.50
N GLY A 127 13.94 17.43 -9.16
CA GLY A 127 14.40 16.04 -9.08
C GLY A 127 15.40 15.72 -7.96
N MET A 128 16.06 16.69 -7.31
CA MET A 128 17.02 16.37 -6.23
C MET A 128 16.31 16.06 -4.91
N ALA A 129 15.26 16.82 -4.56
CA ALA A 129 14.49 16.61 -3.34
C ALA A 129 13.67 15.29 -3.35
N MET A 130 13.09 14.91 -4.49
CA MET A 130 12.42 13.62 -4.65
C MET A 130 13.38 12.44 -4.59
N HIS A 131 14.58 12.59 -5.14
CA HIS A 131 15.58 11.54 -5.18
C HIS A 131 16.18 11.25 -3.80
N ASP A 132 16.34 12.27 -2.95
CA ASP A 132 16.76 12.07 -1.56
C ASP A 132 15.64 11.43 -0.72
N GLN A 133 14.37 11.74 -1.02
CA GLN A 133 13.20 11.07 -0.44
C GLN A 133 13.11 9.60 -0.87
N GLU A 134 13.35 9.30 -2.15
CA GLU A 134 13.40 7.93 -2.69
C GLU A 134 14.53 7.13 -2.01
N ARG A 135 15.71 7.72 -1.85
CA ARG A 135 16.83 7.08 -1.13
C ARG A 135 16.51 6.82 0.33
N GLY A 136 15.82 7.74 1.01
CA GLY A 136 15.36 7.55 2.38
C GLY A 136 14.39 6.38 2.50
N ALA A 137 13.42 6.28 1.59
CA ALA A 137 12.47 5.17 1.57
C ALA A 137 13.13 3.82 1.26
N ILE A 138 14.13 3.79 0.37
CA ILE A 138 14.91 2.58 0.09
C ILE A 138 15.73 2.15 1.31
N GLN A 139 16.38 3.10 2.00
CA GLN A 139 17.15 2.84 3.21
C GLN A 139 16.27 2.26 4.33
N GLU A 140 15.10 2.85 4.56
CA GLU A 140 14.11 2.38 5.54
C GLU A 140 13.62 0.95 5.23
N ASN A 141 13.35 0.66 3.95
CA ASN A 141 12.93 -0.68 3.52
C ASN A 141 14.05 -1.73 3.70
N VAL A 142 15.32 -1.35 3.55
CA VAL A 142 16.47 -2.23 3.80
C VAL A 142 16.63 -2.52 5.29
N GLU A 143 16.54 -1.49 6.13
CA GLU A 143 16.60 -1.63 7.59
C GLU A 143 15.45 -2.52 8.12
N TYR A 144 14.25 -2.38 7.56
CA TYR A 144 13.10 -3.25 7.92
C TYR A 144 13.30 -4.72 7.50
N LEU A 145 13.94 -4.98 6.36
CA LEU A 145 14.25 -6.35 5.92
C LEU A 145 15.35 -6.99 6.76
N GLU A 146 16.33 -6.21 7.23
CA GLU A 146 17.37 -6.68 8.15
C GLU A 146 16.77 -7.01 9.54
N GLU A 147 15.82 -6.22 10.03
CA GLU A 147 15.09 -6.50 11.29
C GLU A 147 14.24 -7.78 11.21
N LEU A 148 13.59 -8.02 10.06
CA LEU A 148 12.86 -9.28 9.80
C LEU A 148 13.80 -10.49 9.70
N GLU A 149 15.00 -10.34 9.15
CA GLU A 149 15.99 -11.42 9.05
C GLU A 149 16.62 -11.73 10.43
N GLU A 150 16.77 -10.73 11.31
CA GLU A 150 17.21 -10.91 12.69
C GLU A 150 16.13 -11.64 13.54
N GLU A 151 14.84 -11.36 13.32
CA GLU A 151 13.72 -12.05 13.97
C GLU A 151 13.55 -13.51 13.47
N GLU A 152 13.82 -13.79 12.19
CA GLU A 152 13.80 -15.17 11.65
C GLU A 152 15.04 -15.99 12.05
N GLY A 153 16.16 -15.34 12.35
CA GLY A 153 17.40 -15.93 12.84
C GLY A 153 17.30 -16.54 14.25
N GLU A 154 16.51 -15.94 15.15
CA GLU A 154 16.28 -16.48 16.50
C GLU A 154 15.43 -17.76 16.49
N VAL A 155 14.53 -17.92 15.51
CA VAL A 155 13.69 -19.12 15.35
C VAL A 155 14.50 -20.32 14.80
N GLY A 156 15.63 -20.07 14.13
CA GLY A 156 16.50 -21.08 13.53
C GLY A 156 17.43 -21.84 14.50
N GLU A 157 17.66 -21.34 15.72
CA GLU A 157 18.57 -21.99 16.68
C GLU A 157 17.89 -23.05 17.55
N GLU A 158 16.58 -22.97 17.76
CA GLU A 158 15.84 -23.97 18.56
C GLU A 158 15.75 -25.35 17.86
N GLU A 159 15.80 -25.39 16.53
CA GLU A 159 15.69 -26.64 15.77
C GLU A 159 16.95 -27.52 15.84
N ARG A 160 18.11 -26.97 16.24
CA ARG A 160 19.38 -27.73 16.37
C ARG A 160 19.45 -28.54 17.66
N CYS A 161 18.64 -28.25 18.68
CA CYS A 161 18.68 -28.96 19.96
C CYS A 161 17.98 -30.34 19.88
N ARG A 162 16.93 -30.47 19.08
CA ARG A 162 16.25 -31.76 18.83
C ARG A 162 17.11 -32.76 18.07
N LYS A 163 17.93 -32.30 17.11
CA LYS A 163 18.78 -33.18 16.28
C LYS A 163 20.03 -33.66 17.03
N LYS A 164 20.55 -32.91 18.01
CA LYS A 164 21.73 -33.32 18.82
C LYS A 164 21.39 -34.33 19.93
N SER A 165 20.21 -34.24 20.54
CA SER A 165 19.78 -35.21 21.57
C SER A 165 19.54 -36.63 21.04
N ASN A 166 19.09 -36.75 19.79
CA ASN A 166 18.90 -38.07 19.16
C ASN A 166 20.21 -38.73 18.73
N LYS A 167 21.30 -37.97 18.54
CA LYS A 167 22.63 -38.52 18.24
C LYS A 167 23.41 -38.91 19.51
N SER A 168 23.27 -38.13 20.58
CA SER A 168 23.83 -38.42 21.90
C SER A 168 23.24 -39.69 22.55
N ALA A 169 21.93 -39.91 22.40
CA ALA A 169 21.27 -41.11 22.95
C ALA A 169 21.64 -42.40 22.18
N PHE A 170 22.00 -42.28 20.89
CA PHE A 170 22.37 -43.44 20.08
C PHE A 170 23.82 -43.90 20.34
N ASP A 171 24.75 -42.96 20.57
CA ASP A 171 26.16 -43.29 20.85
C ASP A 171 26.39 -43.77 22.29
N ASN A 172 25.58 -43.34 23.28
CA ASN A 172 25.70 -43.83 24.67
C ASN A 172 25.00 -45.17 24.93
N GLY A 173 24.13 -45.64 24.01
CA GLY A 173 23.40 -46.91 24.15
C GLY A 173 24.13 -48.15 23.64
N MET A 174 25.18 -47.99 22.82
CA MET A 174 25.87 -49.13 22.19
C MET A 174 27.12 -49.63 22.95
N SER A 175 27.55 -48.95 24.02
CA SER A 175 28.85 -49.25 24.69
C SER A 175 28.76 -50.17 25.91
N LEU A 176 27.56 -50.66 26.30
CA LEU A 176 27.40 -51.51 27.50
C LEU A 176 27.05 -52.98 27.21
N ARG A 177 27.24 -53.46 25.98
CA ARG A 177 27.02 -54.87 25.63
C ARG A 177 28.21 -55.55 24.97
N ALA A 178 29.39 -55.37 25.53
CA ALA A 178 30.54 -56.22 25.23
C ALA A 178 31.56 -56.20 26.37
N LYS A 179 31.35 -57.04 27.40
CA LYS A 179 32.41 -57.79 28.12
C LYS A 179 31.79 -58.58 29.29
N ARG A 180 31.81 -59.90 29.08
CA ARG A 180 31.99 -61.03 30.04
C ARG A 180 31.43 -60.90 31.44
#